data_AF-A0A662IL64-F1
#
_entry.id   AF-A0A662IL64-F1
#
_cell.length_a   1.000
_cell.length_b   1.000
_cell.length_c   1.000
_cell.angle_alpha   90.00
_cell.angle_beta   90.00
_cell.angle_gamma   90.00
#
_symmetry.space_group_name_H-M   'P 1'
#
loop_
_entity.id
_entity.type
_entity.pdbx_description
1 polymer ?
#
loop_
_entity_poly.entity_id
_entity_poly.type
_entity_poly.pdbx_seq_one_letter_code
_entity_poly.pdbx_strand_id
1 'polypeptide(L)'
;MIVALDKIAQLRDQRILYDPLRNGCELVCIANDEKALMNLDPRIRSLLQLEETAFLAYRDWELFDILWDRGKLALMPDTIERRQVRVIASFSNSDARVGLKIMRRAALLAEDEGQIENRGRAHKAYLGAGQIPEEGQVTREAERAREAPLQTHRGLWGDSLRRALQGLPFASRVSSHRESLQKVHGALGQVRAGEGQGRGEMENLL
;
A
#
# COMPACT_ATOMS: atom_id res chain seq x y z
N MET A 1 -3.66 -32.93 16.37
CA MET A 1 -3.80 -32.45 14.97
C MET A 1 -4.52 -31.12 15.03
N ILE A 2 -4.01 -30.09 14.34
CA ILE A 2 -4.61 -28.76 14.35
C ILE A 2 -5.29 -28.53 12.99
N VAL A 3 -6.54 -28.09 13.02
CA VAL A 3 -7.32 -27.76 11.82
C VAL A 3 -7.70 -26.29 11.86
N ALA A 4 -7.29 -25.53 10.85
CA ALA A 4 -7.66 -24.13 10.70
C ALA A 4 -8.86 -23.99 9.75
N LEU A 5 -9.92 -23.35 10.22
CA LEU A 5 -11.15 -23.10 9.47
C LEU A 5 -11.27 -21.60 9.21
N ASP A 6 -10.97 -21.18 7.97
CA ASP A 6 -11.21 -19.81 7.53
C ASP A 6 -12.69 -19.57 7.21
N LYS A 7 -13.20 -18.38 7.53
CA LYS A 7 -14.59 -17.95 7.30
C LYS A 7 -15.62 -18.92 7.89
N ILE A 8 -15.43 -19.33 9.14
CA ILE A 8 -16.34 -20.29 9.81
C ILE A 8 -17.81 -19.84 9.81
N ALA A 9 -18.08 -18.53 9.76
CA ALA A 9 -19.43 -17.98 9.62
C ALA A 9 -20.18 -18.43 8.34
N GLN A 10 -19.46 -18.89 7.31
CA GLN A 10 -20.05 -19.39 6.06
C GLN A 10 -20.43 -20.87 6.11
N LEU A 11 -20.10 -21.55 7.21
CA LEU A 11 -20.40 -22.95 7.37
C LEU A 11 -21.91 -23.18 7.50
N ARG A 12 -22.50 -23.85 6.50
CA ARG A 12 -23.95 -24.11 6.45
C ARG A 12 -24.44 -25.01 7.59
N ASP A 13 -23.62 -25.99 7.95
CA ASP A 13 -23.94 -26.96 9.00
C ASP A 13 -22.77 -27.07 9.98
N GLN A 14 -22.95 -26.52 11.18
CA GLN A 14 -21.93 -26.51 12.21
C GLN A 14 -21.71 -27.89 12.84
N ARG A 15 -22.57 -28.89 12.58
CA ARG A 15 -22.41 -30.26 13.10
C ARG A 15 -21.15 -30.95 12.58
N ILE A 16 -20.62 -30.51 11.44
CA ILE A 16 -19.37 -31.06 10.90
C ILE A 16 -18.17 -30.82 11.83
N LEU A 17 -18.28 -29.88 12.78
CA LEU A 17 -17.23 -29.60 13.76
C LEU A 17 -17.17 -30.69 14.84
N TYR A 18 -18.23 -31.47 15.02
CA TYR A 18 -18.32 -32.47 16.08
C TYR A 18 -17.32 -33.61 15.89
N ASP A 19 -17.25 -34.18 14.70
CA ASP A 19 -16.35 -35.30 14.40
C ASP A 19 -14.87 -34.98 14.63
N PRO A 20 -14.30 -33.88 14.09
CA PRO A 20 -12.91 -33.54 14.36
C PRO A 20 -12.67 -33.24 15.84
N LEU A 21 -13.58 -32.52 16.51
CA LEU A 21 -13.43 -32.23 17.96
C LEU A 21 -13.44 -33.51 18.80
N ARG A 22 -14.36 -34.43 18.51
CA ARG A 22 -14.44 -35.71 19.23
C ARG A 22 -13.22 -36.59 18.99
N ASN A 23 -12.59 -36.48 17.83
CA ASN A 23 -11.36 -37.21 17.49
C ASN A 23 -10.08 -36.51 18.02
N GLY A 24 -10.21 -35.50 18.89
CA GLY A 24 -9.06 -34.83 19.52
C GLY A 24 -8.36 -33.83 18.60
N CYS A 25 -9.06 -33.26 17.63
CA CYS A 25 -8.52 -32.16 16.83
C CYS A 25 -8.69 -30.84 17.57
N GLU A 26 -7.64 -30.02 17.55
CA GLU A 26 -7.72 -28.63 17.95
C GLU A 26 -8.18 -27.80 16.75
N LEU A 27 -9.14 -26.90 16.96
CA LEU A 27 -9.70 -26.06 15.91
C LEU A 27 -9.25 -24.61 16.07
N VAL A 28 -8.70 -24.03 15.02
CA VAL A 28 -8.49 -22.59 14.91
C VAL A 28 -9.54 -22.02 13.98
N CYS A 29 -10.50 -21.29 14.53
CA CYS A 29 -11.65 -20.77 13.81
C CYS A 29 -11.46 -19.29 13.50
N ILE A 30 -11.44 -18.92 12.23
CA ILE A 30 -11.27 -17.52 11.80
C ILE A 30 -12.62 -17.00 11.30
N ALA A 31 -13.04 -15.88 11.88
CA ALA A 31 -14.27 -15.19 11.51
C ALA A 31 -14.04 -13.68 11.43
N ASN A 32 -14.85 -13.00 10.61
CA ASN A 32 -14.87 -11.53 10.57
C ASN A 32 -15.87 -10.93 11.56
N ASP A 33 -16.77 -11.76 12.10
CA ASP A 33 -17.85 -11.37 13.01
C ASP A 33 -17.64 -12.09 14.33
N GLU A 34 -17.61 -11.33 15.43
CA GLU A 34 -17.55 -11.82 16.81
C GLU A 34 -18.71 -12.80 17.12
N LYS A 35 -19.82 -12.69 16.39
CA LYS A 35 -21.02 -13.51 16.61
C LYS A 35 -21.02 -14.83 15.85
N ALA A 36 -19.98 -15.11 15.07
CA ALA A 36 -19.93 -16.26 14.17
C ALA A 36 -20.15 -17.60 14.88
N LEU A 37 -19.75 -17.70 16.15
CA LEU A 37 -19.84 -18.92 16.97
C LEU A 37 -20.85 -18.83 18.13
N MET A 38 -21.63 -17.74 18.22
CA MET A 38 -22.59 -17.55 19.31
C MET A 38 -23.72 -18.59 19.31
N ASN A 39 -24.11 -19.09 18.13
CA ASN A 39 -25.23 -20.02 17.95
C ASN A 39 -24.80 -21.49 17.82
N LEU A 40 -23.59 -21.84 18.28
CA LEU A 40 -23.16 -23.24 18.30
C LEU A 40 -24.07 -24.10 19.17
N ASP A 41 -24.33 -25.33 18.71
CA ASP A 41 -25.00 -26.33 19.54
C ASP A 41 -24.25 -26.50 20.88
N PRO A 42 -24.95 -26.60 22.02
CA PRO A 42 -24.33 -26.69 23.34
C PRO A 42 -23.27 -27.78 23.47
N ARG A 43 -23.41 -28.90 22.73
CA ARG A 43 -22.44 -30.01 22.75
C ARG A 43 -21.13 -29.62 22.08
N ILE A 44 -21.22 -28.96 20.93
CA ILE A 44 -20.04 -28.48 20.18
C ILE A 44 -19.34 -27.39 20.98
N ARG A 45 -20.10 -26.44 21.55
CA ARG A 45 -19.56 -25.39 22.41
C ARG A 45 -18.81 -25.96 23.63
N SER A 46 -19.36 -27.01 24.25
CA SER A 46 -18.71 -27.68 25.38
C SER A 46 -17.43 -28.41 24.99
N LEU A 47 -17.36 -28.97 23.78
CA LEU A 47 -16.16 -29.64 23.26
C LEU A 47 -15.08 -28.65 22.83
N LEU A 48 -15.48 -27.53 22.23
CA LEU A 48 -14.57 -26.53 21.69
C LEU A 48 -13.82 -25.77 22.79
N GLN A 49 -14.42 -25.60 23.98
CA GLN A 49 -13.90 -24.75 25.06
C GLN A 49 -13.42 -23.40 24.53
N LEU A 50 -14.30 -22.70 23.81
CA LEU A 50 -13.96 -21.56 22.97
C LEU A 50 -13.14 -20.50 23.73
N GLU A 51 -11.91 -20.29 23.28
CA GLU A 51 -11.08 -19.15 23.64
C GLU A 51 -11.09 -18.15 22.47
N GLU A 52 -11.56 -16.93 22.72
CA GLU A 52 -11.71 -15.91 21.69
C GLU A 52 -10.53 -14.93 21.74
N THR A 53 -9.92 -14.68 20.58
CA THR A 53 -8.92 -13.63 20.40
C THR A 53 -9.35 -12.70 19.28
N ALA A 54 -9.45 -11.41 19.57
CA ALA A 54 -9.88 -10.40 18.61
C ALA A 54 -8.68 -9.76 17.90
N PHE A 55 -8.78 -9.66 16.57
CA PHE A 55 -7.86 -8.87 15.75
C PHE A 55 -8.50 -7.50 15.49
N LEU A 56 -8.04 -6.48 16.21
CA LEU A 56 -8.54 -5.13 16.06
C LEU A 56 -8.09 -4.52 14.73
N ALA A 57 -8.84 -3.51 14.28
CA ALA A 57 -8.47 -2.75 13.10
C ALA A 57 -7.14 -2.01 13.34
N TYR A 58 -6.29 -1.94 12.32
CA TYR A 58 -4.98 -1.32 12.45
C TYR A 58 -5.09 0.18 12.72
N ARG A 59 -4.24 0.68 13.60
CA ARG A 59 -3.99 2.11 13.78
C ARG A 59 -3.13 2.64 12.63
N ASP A 60 -3.18 3.95 12.39
CA ASP A 60 -2.41 4.61 11.33
C ASP A 60 -0.90 4.34 11.41
N TRP A 61 -0.34 4.24 12.62
CA TRP A 61 1.09 3.97 12.80
C TRP A 61 1.45 2.50 12.51
N GLU A 62 0.59 1.54 12.88
CA GLU A 62 0.75 0.13 12.53
C GLU A 62 0.67 -0.07 11.01
N LEU A 63 -0.28 0.63 10.37
CA LEU A 63 -0.37 0.67 8.92
C LEU A 63 0.88 1.28 8.29
N PHE A 64 1.40 2.37 8.85
CA PHE A 64 2.63 2.98 8.37
C PHE A 64 3.79 1.97 8.42
N ASP A 65 3.97 1.26 9.53
CA ASP A 65 5.07 0.28 9.68
C ASP A 65 4.93 -0.87 8.69
N ILE A 66 3.72 -1.46 8.57
CA ILE A 66 3.42 -2.50 7.59
C ILE A 66 3.72 -2.01 6.17
N LEU A 67 3.20 -0.84 5.80
CA LEU A 67 3.37 -0.31 4.45
C LEU A 67 4.82 0.08 4.16
N TRP A 68 5.54 0.61 5.14
CA TRP A 68 6.95 0.99 4.99
C TRP A 68 7.82 -0.23 4.73
N ASP A 69 7.63 -1.30 5.50
CA ASP A 69 8.42 -2.52 5.32
C ASP A 69 8.06 -3.25 4.02
N ARG A 70 6.78 -3.27 3.63
CA ARG A 70 6.38 -3.80 2.31
C ARG A 70 6.89 -2.93 1.16
N GLY A 71 6.90 -1.61 1.34
CA GLY A 71 7.43 -0.66 0.36
C GLY A 71 8.93 -0.87 0.10
N LYS A 72 9.73 -1.08 1.15
CA LYS A 72 11.17 -1.39 1.00
C LYS A 72 11.44 -2.66 0.19
N LEU A 73 10.56 -3.67 0.30
CA LEU A 73 10.71 -4.93 -0.43
C LEU A 73 10.24 -4.85 -1.88
N ALA A 74 9.23 -4.01 -2.14
CA ALA A 74 8.54 -3.96 -3.43
C ALA A 74 9.00 -2.80 -4.33
N LEU A 75 9.59 -1.75 -3.77
CA LEU A 75 9.98 -0.55 -4.49
C LEU A 75 11.51 -0.41 -4.52
N MET A 76 12.01 0.27 -5.54
CA MET A 76 13.42 0.63 -5.59
C MET A 76 13.81 1.50 -4.38
N PRO A 77 15.06 1.39 -3.89
CA PRO A 77 15.55 2.25 -2.81
C PRO A 77 15.33 3.74 -3.12
N ASP A 78 15.11 4.53 -2.07
CA ASP A 78 14.95 6.00 -2.11
C ASP A 78 13.84 6.55 -3.01
N THR A 79 12.96 5.68 -3.51
CA THR A 79 11.89 6.04 -4.46
C THR A 79 10.64 6.59 -3.76
N ILE A 80 10.35 6.12 -2.55
CA ILE A 80 9.21 6.58 -1.73
C ILE A 80 9.69 7.19 -0.42
N GLU A 81 9.08 8.28 -0.01
CA GLU A 81 9.38 8.95 1.26
C GLU A 81 8.46 8.46 2.39
N ARG A 82 8.99 8.43 3.62
CA ARG A 82 8.20 8.08 4.83
C ARG A 82 6.92 8.91 4.95
N ARG A 83 6.98 10.18 4.55
CA ARG A 83 5.81 11.07 4.58
C ARG A 83 4.73 10.63 3.61
N GLN A 84 5.07 10.16 2.42
CA GLN A 84 4.12 9.63 1.45
C GLN A 84 3.46 8.35 1.98
N VAL A 85 4.23 7.48 2.64
CA VAL A 85 3.68 6.27 3.28
C VAL A 85 2.72 6.61 4.43
N ARG A 86 3.02 7.63 5.24
CA ARG A 86 2.08 8.13 6.26
C ARG A 86 0.77 8.61 5.66
N VAL A 87 0.81 9.31 4.53
CA VAL A 87 -0.40 9.71 3.81
C VAL A 87 -1.18 8.47 3.37
N ILE A 88 -0.52 7.48 2.78
CA ILE A 88 -1.21 6.24 2.36
C ILE A 88 -1.86 5.55 3.57
N ALA A 89 -1.17 5.43 4.70
CA ALA A 89 -1.68 4.84 5.92
C ALA A 89 -2.99 5.53 6.40
N SER A 90 -3.00 6.86 6.50
CA SER A 90 -4.20 7.60 6.93
C SER A 90 -5.38 7.51 5.95
N PHE A 91 -5.14 7.18 4.68
CA PHE A 91 -6.19 6.93 3.68
C PHE A 91 -6.62 5.46 3.58
N SER A 92 -6.02 4.57 4.39
CA SER A 92 -6.27 3.12 4.32
C SER A 92 -7.45 2.66 5.18
N ASN A 93 -8.08 3.54 5.96
CA ASN A 93 -9.23 3.24 6.83
C ASN A 93 -9.01 1.97 7.66
N SER A 94 -7.86 1.87 8.34
CA SER A 94 -7.48 0.70 9.16
C SER A 94 -7.36 -0.64 8.43
N ASP A 95 -7.38 -0.67 7.09
CA ASP A 95 -7.20 -1.87 6.27
C ASP A 95 -5.90 -1.80 5.46
N ALA A 96 -4.91 -2.62 5.85
CA ALA A 96 -3.61 -2.70 5.18
C ALA A 96 -3.74 -3.06 3.69
N ARG A 97 -4.78 -3.81 3.29
CA ARG A 97 -5.02 -4.16 1.88
C ARG A 97 -5.36 -2.93 1.06
N VAL A 98 -6.09 -1.97 1.64
CA VAL A 98 -6.39 -0.70 0.99
C VAL A 98 -5.10 0.10 0.82
N GLY A 99 -4.29 0.22 1.87
CA GLY A 99 -3.00 0.93 1.79
C GLY A 99 -2.06 0.35 0.74
N LEU A 100 -1.92 -0.97 0.68
CA LEU A 100 -1.10 -1.64 -0.33
C LEU A 100 -1.63 -1.41 -1.74
N LYS A 101 -2.95 -1.38 -1.94
CA LYS A 101 -3.55 -1.06 -3.24
C LYS A 101 -3.24 0.37 -3.68
N ILE A 102 -3.35 1.33 -2.76
CA ILE A 102 -3.02 2.74 -3.02
C ILE A 102 -1.54 2.86 -3.38
N MET A 103 -0.67 2.26 -2.57
CA MET A 103 0.79 2.26 -2.81
C MET A 103 1.14 1.66 -4.17
N ARG A 104 0.59 0.48 -4.49
CA ARG A 104 0.78 -0.18 -5.78
C ARG A 104 0.32 0.70 -6.93
N ARG A 105 -0.84 1.35 -6.80
CA ARG A 105 -1.36 2.22 -7.86
C ARG A 105 -0.48 3.46 -8.07
N ALA A 106 -0.01 4.08 -6.99
CA ALA A 106 0.92 5.21 -7.06
C ALA A 106 2.25 4.80 -7.72
N ALA A 107 2.80 3.64 -7.36
CA ALA A 107 4.02 3.11 -7.97
C ALA A 107 3.86 2.91 -9.49
N LEU A 108 2.78 2.26 -9.92
CA LEU A 108 2.52 2.01 -11.35
C LEU A 108 2.36 3.30 -12.16
N LEU A 109 1.74 4.34 -11.57
CA LEU A 109 1.62 5.64 -12.22
C LEU A 109 2.99 6.34 -12.33
N ALA A 110 3.81 6.25 -11.29
CA ALA A 110 5.15 6.85 -11.29
C ALA A 110 6.07 6.16 -12.31
N GLU A 111 5.96 4.84 -12.46
CA GLU A 111 6.69 4.08 -13.48
C GLU A 111 6.26 4.48 -14.89
N ASP A 112 4.96 4.60 -15.16
CA ASP A 112 4.43 5.01 -16.46
C ASP A 112 4.90 6.43 -16.83
N GLU A 113 4.83 7.37 -15.88
CA GLU A 113 5.32 8.74 -16.05
C GLU A 113 6.84 8.79 -16.31
N GLY A 114 7.63 8.00 -15.59
CA GLY A 114 9.08 7.89 -15.80
C GLY A 114 9.44 7.32 -17.18
N GLN A 115 8.69 6.33 -17.67
CA GLN A 115 8.88 5.77 -19.02
C GLN A 115 8.58 6.80 -20.12
N ILE A 116 7.55 7.64 -19.94
CA ILE A 116 7.23 8.72 -20.87
C ILE A 116 8.36 9.76 -20.88
N GLU A 117 8.89 10.13 -19.71
CA GLU A 117 9.99 11.08 -19.60
C GLU A 117 11.27 10.55 -20.27
N ASN A 118 11.63 9.29 -20.01
CA ASN A 118 12.79 8.65 -20.62
C ASN A 118 12.69 8.59 -22.15
N ARG A 119 11.50 8.26 -22.69
CA ARG A 119 11.25 8.31 -24.15
C ARG A 119 11.41 9.71 -24.71
N GLY A 120 10.92 10.74 -24.02
CA GLY A 120 11.06 12.14 -24.43
C GLY A 120 12.51 12.62 -24.42
N ARG A 121 13.28 12.25 -23.40
CA ARG A 121 14.72 12.55 -23.30
C ARG A 121 15.51 11.87 -24.42
N ALA A 122 15.25 10.58 -24.68
CA ALA A 122 15.85 9.86 -25.79
C ALA A 122 15.52 10.55 -27.13
N HIS A 123 14.25 10.93 -27.36
CA HIS A 123 13.83 11.64 -28.55
C HIS A 123 14.54 13.00 -28.74
N LYS A 124 14.68 13.79 -27.66
CA LYS A 124 15.45 15.05 -27.70
C LYS A 124 16.93 14.83 -27.97
N ALA A 125 17.54 13.78 -27.41
CA ALA A 125 18.93 13.44 -27.66
C ALA A 125 19.16 13.10 -29.15
N TYR A 126 18.25 12.34 -29.77
CA TYR A 126 18.31 12.07 -31.21
C TYR A 126 18.25 13.35 -32.06
N LEU A 127 17.32 14.26 -31.73
CA LEU A 127 17.19 15.54 -32.44
C LEU A 127 18.43 16.43 -32.28
N GLY A 128 19.01 16.49 -31.07
CA GLY A 128 20.22 17.26 -30.78
C GLY A 128 21.48 16.71 -31.44
N ALA A 129 21.55 15.40 -31.68
CA ALA A 129 22.65 14.75 -32.39
C ALA A 129 22.59 14.92 -33.93
N GLY A 130 21.53 15.54 -34.46
CA GLY A 130 21.36 15.73 -35.91
C GLY A 130 21.18 14.42 -36.70
N GLN A 131 20.92 13.30 -36.02
CA GLN A 131 20.71 12.00 -36.62
C GLN A 131 19.30 11.53 -36.28
N ILE A 132 18.41 11.55 -37.28
CA ILE A 132 17.18 10.76 -37.22
C ILE A 132 17.62 9.31 -37.44
N PRO A 133 17.41 8.39 -36.49
CA PRO A 133 17.84 7.01 -36.67
C PRO A 133 17.09 6.40 -37.86
N GLU A 134 17.79 5.73 -38.76
CA GLU A 134 17.14 4.83 -39.72
C GLU A 134 16.41 3.72 -38.96
N GLU A 135 15.27 3.27 -39.49
CA GLU A 135 14.43 2.24 -38.85
C GLU A 135 15.28 1.04 -38.41
N GLY A 136 15.38 0.82 -37.10
CA GLY A 136 16.11 -0.30 -36.50
C GLY A 136 17.49 0.01 -35.92
N GLN A 137 18.05 1.21 -36.09
CA GLN A 137 19.29 1.61 -35.41
C GLN A 137 18.99 2.33 -34.09
N VAL A 138 19.04 1.61 -32.98
CA VAL A 138 19.01 2.21 -31.63
C VAL A 138 20.45 2.53 -31.24
N THR A 139 20.79 3.81 -31.05
CA THR A 139 22.13 4.20 -30.60
C THR A 139 22.33 3.74 -29.15
N ARG A 140 23.54 3.29 -28.79
CA ARG A 140 23.88 2.86 -27.41
C ARG A 140 23.57 3.93 -26.36
N GLU A 141 23.64 5.20 -26.73
CA GLU A 141 23.28 6.33 -25.88
C GLU A 141 21.77 6.43 -25.63
N ALA A 142 20.95 6.11 -26.64
CA ALA A 142 19.50 6.10 -26.50
C ALA A 142 18.98 4.81 -25.83
N GLU A 143 19.66 3.67 -26.00
CA GLU A 143 19.43 2.48 -25.17
C GLU A 143 19.76 2.79 -23.72
N ARG A 144 20.92 3.40 -23.43
CA ARG A 144 21.26 3.88 -22.08
C ARG A 144 20.28 4.91 -21.53
N ALA A 145 19.71 5.78 -22.36
CA ALA A 145 18.71 6.75 -21.91
C ALA A 145 17.34 6.09 -21.65
N ARG A 146 17.00 5.03 -22.39
CA ARG A 146 15.80 4.20 -22.15
C ARG A 146 15.93 3.33 -20.90
N GLU A 147 17.11 2.75 -20.69
CA GLU A 147 17.45 1.86 -19.57
C GLU A 147 18.01 2.62 -18.37
N ALA A 148 18.16 3.95 -18.47
CA ALA A 148 18.57 4.80 -17.36
C ALA A 148 17.66 4.47 -16.18
N PRO A 149 18.22 4.01 -15.05
CA PRO A 149 17.41 3.50 -13.97
C PRO A 149 16.47 4.62 -13.52
N LEU A 150 15.21 4.27 -13.26
CA LEU A 150 14.14 5.14 -12.75
C LEU A 150 14.48 5.80 -11.38
N GLN A 151 15.73 5.65 -10.92
CA GLN A 151 16.36 6.11 -9.68
C GLN A 151 16.17 7.60 -9.38
N THR A 152 15.82 8.43 -10.37
CA THR A 152 15.71 9.88 -10.19
C THR A 152 14.28 10.38 -9.89
N HIS A 153 13.28 9.50 -9.84
CA HIS A 153 11.87 9.92 -9.81
C HIS A 153 11.28 10.12 -8.40
N ARG A 154 12.09 10.50 -7.40
CA ARG A 154 11.60 10.92 -6.07
C ARG A 154 10.51 12.01 -6.18
N GLY A 155 10.59 12.84 -7.23
CA GLY A 155 9.59 13.87 -7.55
C GLY A 155 8.27 13.36 -8.15
N LEU A 156 8.25 12.21 -8.85
CA LEU A 156 7.03 11.70 -9.52
C LEU A 156 6.03 11.11 -8.54
N TRP A 157 6.49 10.60 -7.39
CA TRP A 157 5.63 10.00 -6.39
C TRP A 157 4.60 10.97 -5.81
N GLY A 158 4.91 12.27 -5.72
CA GLY A 158 3.98 13.27 -5.20
C GLY A 158 2.70 13.38 -6.04
N ASP A 159 2.86 13.56 -7.36
CA ASP A 159 1.75 13.72 -8.29
C ASP A 159 1.07 12.37 -8.59
N SER A 160 1.85 11.30 -8.75
CA SER A 160 1.32 9.95 -8.92
C SER A 160 0.49 9.49 -7.71
N LEU A 161 0.91 9.79 -6.48
CA LEU A 161 0.12 9.51 -5.29
C LEU A 161 -1.16 10.34 -5.24
N ARG A 162 -1.08 11.64 -5.57
CA ARG A 162 -2.28 12.50 -5.64
C ARG A 162 -3.31 11.93 -6.62
N ARG A 163 -2.88 11.52 -7.81
CA ARG A 163 -3.74 10.90 -8.84
C ARG A 163 -4.29 9.55 -8.38
N ALA A 164 -3.47 8.74 -7.71
CA ALA A 164 -3.90 7.46 -7.15
C ALA A 164 -5.03 7.66 -6.12
N LEU A 165 -4.93 8.68 -5.26
CA LEU A 165 -5.94 9.00 -4.25
C LEU A 165 -7.23 9.57 -4.87
N GLN A 166 -7.14 10.37 -5.94
CA GLN A 166 -8.32 10.92 -6.65
C GLN A 166 -9.16 9.84 -7.34
N GLY A 167 -8.54 8.73 -7.77
CA GLY A 167 -9.23 7.61 -8.41
C GLY A 167 -9.95 6.65 -7.45
N LEU A 168 -9.89 6.88 -6.14
CA LEU A 168 -10.49 5.99 -5.16
C LEU A 168 -11.98 6.32 -4.94
N PRO A 169 -12.88 5.31 -4.94
CA PRO A 169 -14.30 5.51 -4.68
C PRO A 169 -14.62 6.01 -3.26
N PHE A 170 -13.63 6.03 -2.37
CA PHE A 170 -13.76 6.39 -0.95
C PHE A 170 -13.40 7.84 -0.62
N ALA A 171 -12.96 8.65 -1.60
CA ALA A 171 -12.53 10.03 -1.37
C ALA A 171 -13.62 10.94 -0.77
N SER A 172 -14.89 10.55 -0.85
CA SER A 172 -16.05 11.33 -0.36
C SER A 172 -16.54 10.98 1.05
N ARG A 173 -16.01 9.93 1.72
CA ARG A 173 -16.55 9.45 3.02
C ARG A 173 -15.75 9.79 4.27
N VAL A 174 -14.58 10.43 4.14
CA VAL A 174 -13.76 10.79 5.30
C VAL A 174 -14.11 12.22 5.71
N SER A 175 -14.80 12.41 6.83
CA SER A 175 -15.08 13.74 7.42
C SER A 175 -13.79 14.54 7.73
N SER A 176 -12.65 13.86 7.83
CA SER A 176 -11.29 14.45 7.95
C SER A 176 -10.63 14.79 6.60
N HIS A 177 -11.28 14.57 5.45
CA HIS A 177 -10.67 14.77 4.12
C HIS A 177 -10.16 16.21 3.93
N ARG A 178 -10.86 17.20 4.49
CA ARG A 178 -10.46 18.62 4.39
C ARG A 178 -9.27 18.96 5.29
N GLU A 179 -9.19 18.40 6.49
CA GLU A 179 -8.07 18.59 7.43
C GLU A 179 -6.82 17.82 7.02
N SER A 180 -7.00 16.56 6.57
CA SER A 180 -5.92 15.72 6.06
C SER A 180 -5.37 16.29 4.77
N LEU A 181 -6.21 16.80 3.86
CA LEU A 181 -5.75 17.53 2.68
C LEU A 181 -5.12 18.88 3.06
N GLN A 182 -5.60 19.63 4.06
CA GLN A 182 -4.93 20.86 4.51
C GLN A 182 -3.54 20.58 5.11
N LYS A 183 -3.39 19.52 5.91
CA LYS A 183 -2.09 19.06 6.43
C LYS A 183 -1.18 18.56 5.29
N VAL A 184 -1.74 17.87 4.31
CA VAL A 184 -1.00 17.36 3.14
C VAL A 184 -0.62 18.49 2.17
N HIS A 185 -1.49 19.47 1.92
CA HIS A 185 -1.22 20.65 1.09
C HIS A 185 -0.19 21.55 1.77
N GLY A 186 -0.29 21.75 3.09
CA GLY A 186 0.68 22.52 3.88
C GLY A 186 2.08 21.90 3.79
N ALA A 187 2.18 20.58 3.90
CA ALA A 187 3.50 19.94 3.85
C ALA A 187 3.95 19.56 2.41
N LEU A 188 3.07 19.47 1.40
CA LEU A 188 3.48 19.31 -0.03
C LEU A 188 3.83 20.67 -0.67
N GLY A 189 3.28 21.78 -0.17
CA GLY A 189 3.58 23.15 -0.62
C GLY A 189 5.02 23.59 -0.34
N GLN A 190 5.70 22.96 0.61
CA GLN A 190 7.12 23.26 0.91
C GLN A 190 8.12 22.60 -0.05
N VAL A 191 7.67 21.70 -0.94
CA VAL A 191 8.56 21.03 -1.92
C VAL A 191 8.98 21.96 -3.06
N ARG A 192 8.38 23.15 -3.20
CA ARG A 192 8.82 24.16 -4.18
C ARG A 192 9.76 25.24 -3.62
N ALA A 193 10.01 25.27 -2.31
CA ALA A 193 10.76 26.36 -1.67
C ALA A 193 12.05 25.90 -0.96
N GLY A 194 12.38 24.61 -1.01
CA GLY A 194 13.45 24.01 -0.20
C GLY A 194 14.71 23.56 -0.96
N GLU A 195 14.92 23.94 -2.22
CA GLU A 195 16.26 23.88 -2.83
C GLU A 195 17.07 25.08 -2.32
N GLY A 196 17.44 25.02 -1.04
CA GLY A 196 18.19 26.09 -0.41
C GLY A 196 18.15 26.00 1.11
N GLN A 197 19.17 25.32 1.65
CA GLN A 197 19.78 25.66 2.95
C GLN A 197 19.03 25.19 4.22
N GLY A 198 19.73 24.37 5.01
CA GLY A 198 19.47 24.26 6.45
C GLY A 198 19.44 22.84 7.00
N ARG A 199 20.61 22.34 7.43
CA ARG A 199 20.72 21.36 8.52
C ARG A 199 20.11 21.98 9.78
N GLY A 200 19.22 21.26 10.45
CA GLY A 200 18.79 21.56 11.82
C GLY A 200 17.29 21.42 12.00
N GLU A 201 16.91 20.73 13.08
CA GLU A 201 15.58 20.70 13.68
C GLU A 201 14.52 19.83 12.99
N MET A 202 14.38 18.58 13.45
CA MET A 202 13.08 17.96 13.76
C MET A 202 13.27 16.83 14.79
N GLU A 203 13.75 17.19 15.98
CA GLU A 203 13.29 16.57 17.22
C GLU A 203 11.99 17.28 17.62
N ASN A 204 11.03 16.53 18.14
CA ASN A 204 9.66 16.90 18.50
C ASN A 204 8.63 16.82 17.37
N LEU A 205 7.96 15.66 17.33
CA LEU A 205 6.50 15.53 17.29
C LEU A 205 6.18 14.09 17.71
N LEU A 206 6.17 13.89 19.03
CA LEU A 206 5.35 12.87 19.70
C LEU A 206 3.89 13.31 19.66
#